data_AF-A0A5N7ZAB9-F1
#
_entry.id   AF-A0A5N7ZAB9-F1
#
_cell.length_a   1.000
_cell.length_b   1.000
_cell.length_c   1.000
_cell.angle_alpha   90.00
_cell.angle_beta   90.00
_cell.angle_gamma   90.00
#
_symmetry.space_group_name_H-M   'P 1'
#
loop_
_entity.id
_entity.type
_entity.pdbx_description
1 polymer ?
#
loop_
_entity_poly.entity_id
_entity_poly.type
_entity_poly.pdbx_seq_one_letter_code
_entity_poly.pdbx_strand_id
1 'polypeptide(L)'
;INDMLSNTYAPFREAMYQYHLQGLDRMAENQKTAKEKVIASIETLSKVHDVRPNSFLMRVFFDAKVDELVSMYSGGPNVDIVQLTEKLNRISPLNSSKWSNIKY
;
A
#
# COMPACT_ATOMS: atom_id res chain seq x y z
N ILE A 1 -7.29 21.40 6.55
CA ILE A 1 -7.19 20.11 7.28
C ILE A 1 -8.62 19.59 7.57
N ASN A 2 -9.45 19.40 6.53
CA ASN A 2 -10.81 18.84 6.67
C ASN A 2 -10.98 17.53 5.86
N ASP A 3 -10.01 17.20 5.01
CA ASP A 3 -10.09 16.05 4.13
C ASP A 3 -10.00 14.72 4.91
N MET A 4 -9.15 14.60 5.94
CA MET A 4 -9.01 13.35 6.70
C MET A 4 -10.29 12.93 7.45
N LEU A 5 -11.11 13.88 7.88
CA LEU A 5 -12.35 13.63 8.63
C LEU A 5 -13.57 13.48 7.73
N SER A 6 -13.44 13.80 6.44
CA SER A 6 -14.54 13.63 5.49
C SER A 6 -14.86 12.15 5.28
N ASN A 7 -16.15 11.85 5.11
CA ASN A 7 -16.62 10.49 4.88
C ASN A 7 -16.08 9.90 3.57
N THR A 8 -15.72 10.78 2.62
CA THR A 8 -15.09 10.41 1.34
C THR A 8 -13.75 9.68 1.52
N TYR A 9 -13.05 9.91 2.64
CA TYR A 9 -11.75 9.28 2.94
C TYR A 9 -11.87 8.10 3.91
N ALA A 10 -13.08 7.62 4.21
CA ALA A 10 -13.27 6.41 5.01
C ALA A 10 -12.49 5.20 4.46
N PRO A 11 -12.46 4.93 3.13
CA PRO A 11 -11.68 3.79 2.61
C PRO A 11 -10.16 4.01 2.71
N PHE A 12 -9.70 5.26 2.69
CA PHE A 12 -8.29 5.58 2.95
C PHE A 12 -7.90 5.26 4.40
N ARG A 13 -8.76 5.63 5.37
CA ARG A 13 -8.52 5.29 6.79
C ARG A 13 -8.55 3.78 7.03
N GLU A 14 -9.45 3.07 6.35
CA GLU A 14 -9.51 1.61 6.40
C GLU A 14 -8.21 0.99 5.85
N ALA A 15 -7.72 1.47 4.71
CA ALA A 15 -6.44 1.00 4.17
C ALA A 15 -5.27 1.27 5.13
N MET A 16 -5.24 2.43 5.78
CA MET A 16 -4.22 2.75 6.79
C MET A 16 -4.26 1.80 7.99
N TYR A 17 -5.47 1.47 8.45
CA TYR A 17 -5.67 0.50 9.53
C TYR A 17 -5.21 -0.90 9.14
N GLN A 18 -5.57 -1.35 7.93
CA GLN A 18 -5.13 -2.65 7.41
C GLN A 18 -3.60 -2.70 7.24
N TYR A 19 -3.00 -1.63 6.71
CA TYR A 19 -1.56 -1.56 6.48
C TYR A 19 -0.75 -1.63 7.78
N HIS A 20 -1.09 -0.80 8.78
CA HIS A 20 -0.31 -0.70 10.02
C HIS A 20 -0.67 -1.82 11.00
N LEU A 21 -1.94 -1.95 11.38
CA LEU A 21 -2.33 -2.87 12.44
C LEU A 21 -2.40 -4.33 11.98
N GLN A 22 -2.87 -4.59 10.76
CA GLN A 22 -2.99 -5.98 10.27
C GLN A 22 -1.80 -6.43 9.43
N GLY A 23 -1.06 -5.48 8.85
CA GLY A 23 0.17 -5.71 8.11
C GLY A 23 1.37 -5.67 9.05
N LEU A 24 1.89 -4.46 9.31
CA LEU A 24 3.16 -4.24 10.01
C LEU A 24 3.21 -4.90 11.40
N ASP A 25 2.20 -4.68 12.25
CA ASP A 25 2.23 -5.21 13.61
C ASP A 25 2.20 -6.75 13.64
N ARG A 26 1.55 -7.38 12.65
CA ARG A 26 1.49 -8.84 12.53
C ARG A 26 2.67 -9.45 11.79
N MET A 27 3.62 -8.63 11.33
CA MET A 27 4.84 -9.15 10.66
C MET A 27 5.72 -9.98 11.59
N ALA A 28 5.74 -9.66 12.89
CA ALA A 28 6.51 -10.40 13.87
C ALA A 28 5.98 -11.82 14.09
N GLU A 29 4.66 -12.01 13.98
CA GLU A 29 4.01 -13.31 14.15
C GLU A 29 4.04 -14.14 12.86
N ASN A 30 3.58 -13.55 11.75
CA ASN A 30 3.49 -14.25 10.46
C ASN A 30 3.70 -13.30 9.29
N GLN A 31 4.92 -13.32 8.75
CA GLN A 31 5.31 -12.49 7.61
C GLN A 31 4.48 -12.73 6.35
N LYS A 32 4.06 -13.97 6.08
CA LYS A 32 3.28 -14.28 4.88
C LYS A 32 1.88 -13.67 4.96
N THR A 33 1.18 -13.91 6.06
CA THR A 33 -0.17 -13.35 6.27
C THR A 33 -0.13 -11.82 6.37
N ALA A 34 0.90 -11.25 7.00
CA ALA A 34 1.10 -9.81 7.04
C ALA A 34 1.26 -9.20 5.64
N LYS A 35 2.10 -9.80 4.78
CA LYS A 35 2.28 -9.37 3.38
C LYS A 35 0.97 -9.45 2.58
N GLU A 36 0.15 -10.48 2.78
CA GLU A 36 -1.17 -10.60 2.15
C GLU A 36 -2.13 -9.49 2.61
N LYS A 37 -2.09 -9.12 3.90
CA LYS A 37 -2.89 -8.00 4.43
C LYS A 37 -2.43 -6.65 3.89
N VAL A 38 -1.12 -6.47 3.70
CA VAL A 38 -0.59 -5.27 3.05
C VAL A 38 -1.06 -5.21 1.59
N ILE A 39 -1.06 -6.31 0.85
CA ILE A 39 -1.63 -6.36 -0.51
C ILE A 39 -3.11 -5.93 -0.51
N ALA A 40 -3.90 -6.43 0.43
CA ALA A 40 -5.31 -6.04 0.57
C ALA A 40 -5.49 -4.53 0.89
N SER A 41 -4.56 -3.93 1.65
CA SER A 41 -4.58 -2.49 1.89
C SER A 41 -4.29 -1.69 0.61
N ILE A 42 -3.35 -2.16 -0.23
CA ILE A 42 -3.04 -1.55 -1.54
C ILE A 42 -4.23 -1.68 -2.49
N GLU A 43 -4.98 -2.79 -2.44
CA GLU A 43 -6.24 -2.94 -3.20
C GLU A 43 -7.26 -1.85 -2.81
N THR A 44 -7.41 -1.63 -1.51
CA THR A 44 -8.32 -0.62 -0.98
C THR A 44 -7.87 0.79 -1.36
N LEU A 45 -6.56 1.06 -1.33
CA LEU A 45 -5.98 2.30 -1.84
C LEU A 45 -6.23 2.46 -3.35
N SER A 46 -6.12 1.41 -4.15
CA SER A 46 -6.46 1.46 -5.58
C SER A 46 -7.90 1.92 -5.81
N LYS A 47 -8.86 1.42 -5.01
CA LYS A 47 -10.25 1.89 -5.08
C LYS A 47 -10.39 3.37 -4.72
N VAL A 48 -9.63 3.86 -3.74
CA VAL A 48 -9.59 5.31 -3.41
C VAL A 48 -9.04 6.11 -4.58
N HIS A 49 -7.98 5.62 -5.23
CA HIS A 49 -7.39 6.25 -6.40
C HIS A 49 -8.35 6.27 -7.60
N ASP A 50 -9.17 5.24 -7.79
CA ASP A 50 -10.17 5.21 -8.85
C ASP A 50 -11.29 6.25 -8.63
N VAL A 51 -11.66 6.52 -7.37
CA VAL A 51 -12.66 7.55 -7.02
C VAL A 51 -12.07 8.96 -7.11
N ARG A 52 -10.83 9.14 -6.64
CA ARG A 52 -10.11 10.43 -6.68
C ARG A 52 -8.66 10.23 -7.13
N PRO A 53 -8.40 10.19 -8.44
CA PRO A 53 -7.05 10.24 -8.96
C PRO A 53 -6.45 11.60 -8.58
N ASN A 54 -5.19 11.62 -8.10
CA ASN A 54 -4.49 12.81 -7.55
C ASN A 54 -4.89 13.29 -6.14
N SER A 55 -5.39 12.42 -5.28
CA SER A 55 -5.55 12.74 -3.86
C SER A 55 -4.20 13.11 -3.20
N PHE A 56 -4.16 14.27 -2.51
CA PHE A 56 -2.98 14.70 -1.75
C PHE A 56 -2.56 13.67 -0.69
N LEU A 57 -3.53 13.07 0.01
CA LEU A 57 -3.27 12.04 1.03
C LEU A 57 -2.61 10.79 0.45
N MET A 58 -2.98 10.42 -0.77
CA MET A 58 -2.40 9.28 -1.47
C MET A 58 -0.94 9.55 -1.85
N ARG A 59 -0.64 10.78 -2.31
CA ARG A 59 0.74 11.19 -2.64
C ARG A 59 1.63 11.16 -1.40
N VAL A 60 1.18 11.77 -0.30
CA VAL A 60 1.93 11.78 0.96
C VAL A 60 2.14 10.36 1.49
N PHE A 61 1.14 9.49 1.38
CA PHE A 61 1.28 8.08 1.77
C PHE A 61 2.40 7.38 0.99
N PHE A 62 2.39 7.46 -0.35
CA PHE A 62 3.43 6.81 -1.15
C PHE A 62 4.79 7.44 -0.95
N ASP A 63 4.89 8.77 -0.86
CA ASP A 63 6.18 9.43 -0.61
C ASP A 63 6.81 8.96 0.72
N ALA A 64 5.99 8.72 1.75
CA ALA A 64 6.48 8.27 3.05
C ALA A 64 6.72 6.75 3.14
N LYS A 65 5.92 5.94 2.44
CA LYS A 65 5.87 4.47 2.63
C LYS A 65 6.43 3.66 1.48
N VAL A 66 6.82 4.29 0.37
CA VAL A 66 7.40 3.59 -0.79
C VAL A 66 8.65 2.80 -0.41
N ASP A 67 9.55 3.38 0.38
CA ASP A 67 10.81 2.73 0.73
C ASP A 67 10.57 1.55 1.68
N GLU A 68 9.58 1.66 2.56
CA GLU A 68 9.14 0.59 3.45
C GLU A 68 8.53 -0.57 2.66
N LEU A 69 7.62 -0.28 1.73
CA LEU A 69 7.01 -1.27 0.82
C LEU A 69 8.09 -2.02 0.03
N VAL A 70 9.03 -1.29 -0.59
CA VAL A 70 10.12 -1.93 -1.32
C VAL A 70 10.95 -2.83 -0.41
N SER A 71 11.32 -2.35 0.79
CA SER A 71 12.09 -3.16 1.73
C SER A 71 11.33 -4.43 2.14
N MET A 72 10.03 -4.35 2.38
CA MET A 72 9.19 -5.48 2.79
C MET A 72 9.05 -6.57 1.70
N TYR A 73 8.99 -6.17 0.43
CA TYR A 73 8.88 -7.10 -0.71
C TYR A 73 10.23 -7.34 -1.44
N SER A 74 11.33 -6.86 -0.85
CA SER A 74 12.69 -7.19 -1.29
C SER A 74 13.25 -8.47 -0.65
N GLY A 75 12.56 -9.00 0.36
CA GLY A 75 12.96 -10.23 1.05
C GLY A 75 11.80 -10.92 1.74
N GLY A 76 12.07 -12.08 2.35
CA GLY A 76 11.07 -12.87 3.07
C GLY A 76 10.26 -13.84 2.18
N PRO A 77 9.14 -14.35 2.67
CA PRO A 77 8.36 -15.36 1.97
C PRO A 77 7.72 -14.80 0.69
N ASN A 78 7.73 -15.62 -0.36
CA ASN A 78 7.11 -15.30 -1.65
C ASN A 78 5.59 -15.15 -1.51
N VAL A 79 5.06 -14.05 -2.02
CA VAL A 79 3.62 -13.79 -2.18
C VAL A 79 3.31 -13.37 -3.61
N ASP A 80 2.03 -13.28 -3.99
CA ASP A 80 1.67 -12.82 -5.34
C ASP A 80 1.98 -11.32 -5.49
N ILE A 81 3.19 -11.03 -5.95
CA ILE A 81 3.71 -9.68 -6.19
C ILE A 81 3.34 -9.14 -7.58
N VAL A 82 2.84 -9.98 -8.49
CA VAL A 82 2.56 -9.56 -9.88
C VAL A 82 1.40 -8.55 -9.88
N GLN A 83 0.29 -8.95 -9.25
CA GLN A 83 -0.90 -8.08 -9.14
C GLN A 83 -0.60 -6.83 -8.31
N LEU A 84 0.23 -6.97 -7.26
CA LEU A 84 0.66 -5.85 -6.43
C LEU A 84 1.44 -4.83 -7.27
N THR A 85 2.44 -5.28 -8.02
CA THR A 85 3.33 -4.41 -8.80
C THR A 85 2.54 -3.69 -9.91
N GLU A 86 1.59 -4.36 -10.55
CA GLU A 86 0.70 -3.73 -11.54
C GLU A 86 -0.14 -2.61 -10.90
N LYS A 87 -0.74 -2.86 -9.74
CA LYS A 87 -1.53 -1.87 -9.01
C LYS A 87 -0.69 -0.70 -8.52
N LEU A 88 0.50 -0.96 -7.98
CA LEU A 88 1.45 0.07 -7.54
C LEU A 88 1.88 0.98 -8.69
N ASN A 89 2.14 0.41 -9.88
CA ASN A 89 2.44 1.20 -11.07
C ASN A 89 1.26 2.05 -11.54
N ARG A 90 0.02 1.57 -11.39
CA ARG A 90 -1.19 2.32 -11.75
C ARG A 90 -1.46 3.50 -10.80
N ILE A 91 -1.30 3.30 -9.48
CA ILE A 91 -1.64 4.31 -8.46
C ILE A 91 -0.48 5.26 -8.14
N SER A 92 0.77 4.83 -8.37
CA SER A 92 1.98 5.61 -8.11
C SER A 92 3.01 5.39 -9.23
N PRO A 93 2.72 5.87 -10.46
CA PRO A 93 3.62 5.69 -11.61
C PRO A 93 4.97 6.40 -11.44
N LEU A 94 5.01 7.47 -10.62
CA LEU A 94 6.23 8.21 -10.31
C LEU A 94 7.27 7.38 -9.55
N ASN A 95 6.82 6.35 -8.83
CA ASN A 95 7.67 5.43 -8.07
C ASN A 95 7.94 4.11 -8.82
N SER A 96 7.64 4.04 -10.11
CA SER A 96 7.84 2.83 -10.95
C SER A 96 9.24 2.21 -10.86
N SER A 97 10.28 3.05 -10.82
CA SER A 97 11.68 2.62 -10.63
C SER A 97 11.96 1.99 -9.28
N LYS A 98 11.17 2.32 -8.25
CA LYS A 98 11.24 1.69 -6.92
C LYS A 98 10.49 0.36 -6.92
N TRP A 99 9.34 0.28 -7.59
CA TRP A 99 8.55 -0.95 -7.71
C TRP A 99 9.29 -2.06 -8.46
N SER A 100 10.18 -1.73 -9.41
CA SER A 100 11.01 -2.74 -10.08
C SER A 100 12.02 -3.45 -9.17
N ASN A 101 12.26 -2.94 -7.96
CA ASN A 101 13.12 -3.59 -6.98
C ASN A 101 12.38 -4.66 -6.16
N ILE A 102 11.06 -4.76 -6.29
CA ILE A 102 10.24 -5.80 -5.64
C ILE A 102 10.52 -7.13 -6.35
N LYS A 103 10.93 -8.15 -5.58
CA LYS A 103 11.33 -9.46 -6.12
C LYS A 103 10.68 -10.65 -5.42
N TYR A 104 10.12 -10.48 -4.21
CA TYR A 104 9.66 -11.58 -3.35
C TYR A 104 8.37 -11.26 -2.54
#